data_AF-A0A8H7EV85-F1
#
_entry.id   AF-A0A8H7EV85-F1
#
_cell.length_a   1.000
_cell.length_b   1.000
_cell.length_c   1.000
_cell.angle_alpha   90.00
_cell.angle_beta   90.00
_cell.angle_gamma   90.00
#
_symmetry.space_group_name_H-M   'P 1'
#
loop_
_entity.id
_entity.type
_entity.pdbx_description
1 polymer ?
#
loop_
_entity_poly.entity_id
_entity_poly.type
_entity_poly.pdbx_seq_one_letter_code
_entity_poly.pdbx_strand_id
1 'polypeptide(L)'
;MGDSVMAGLAMMGVDSDGTGIFNFSAITEYRGRSHTMGDDPGAVTVAQFIKHYNPDVKGGSLGHHIMEYCQDRLCFPFQYRSQQDLLNGAQSGAIAMNLDHELDYLIPRMKTIKGIDFNNDWKLFTINIGSNDQCKACGLDKDDVTVEKYGAYVEAAIERIQREIPRTLVNLRKLSLCSFILIDSG
;
A
#
# COMPACT_ATOMS: atom_id res chain seq x y z
N MET A 1 1.90 -1.96 0.96
CA MET A 1 0.93 -2.71 0.15
C MET A 1 -0.47 -2.43 0.65
N GLY A 2 -1.45 -2.43 -0.24
CA GLY A 2 -2.83 -2.18 0.14
C GLY A 2 -3.72 -1.59 -0.96
N ASP A 3 -4.89 -1.15 -0.53
CA ASP A 3 -5.90 -0.56 -1.40
C ASP A 3 -5.72 0.97 -1.57
N SER A 4 -6.77 1.62 -2.11
CA SER A 4 -6.90 3.07 -2.28
C SER A 4 -6.56 3.89 -1.04
N VAL A 5 -6.77 3.35 0.18
CA VAL A 5 -6.44 4.05 1.43
C VAL A 5 -4.92 4.17 1.61
N MET A 6 -4.18 3.12 1.24
CA MET A 6 -2.71 3.13 1.26
C MET A 6 -2.11 3.92 0.10
N ALA A 7 -2.82 3.98 -1.03
CA ALA A 7 -2.44 4.83 -2.17
C ALA A 7 -2.66 6.33 -1.91
N GLY A 8 -3.52 6.70 -0.96
CA GLY A 8 -3.87 8.10 -0.69
C GLY A 8 -4.87 8.66 -1.69
N LEU A 9 -5.75 7.80 -2.23
CA LEU A 9 -6.80 8.19 -3.17
C LEU A 9 -7.74 9.23 -2.53
N ALA A 10 -7.95 10.34 -3.23
CA ALA A 10 -8.88 11.42 -2.85
C ALA A 10 -8.66 11.98 -1.43
N MET A 11 -7.49 11.76 -0.82
CA MET A 11 -7.28 12.06 0.61
C MET A 11 -7.26 13.55 0.94
N MET A 12 -7.06 14.42 -0.06
CA MET A 12 -7.15 15.87 0.10
C MET A 12 -8.61 16.35 0.16
N GLY A 13 -9.58 15.46 -0.07
CA GLY A 13 -11.00 15.77 -0.01
C GLY A 13 -11.45 16.67 -1.17
N VAL A 14 -12.30 17.64 -0.83
CA VAL A 14 -12.80 18.63 -1.79
C VAL A 14 -11.74 19.72 -1.93
N ASP A 15 -11.22 19.85 -3.15
CA ASP A 15 -10.29 20.90 -3.53
C ASP A 15 -10.94 22.29 -3.36
N SER A 16 -10.16 23.29 -2.95
CA SER A 16 -10.61 24.69 -2.90
C SER A 16 -11.07 25.20 -4.27
N ASP A 17 -10.61 24.57 -5.35
CA ASP A 17 -10.95 24.92 -6.74
C ASP A 17 -12.31 24.32 -7.20
N GLY A 18 -13.02 23.59 -6.33
CA GLY A 18 -14.43 23.19 -6.50
C GLY A 18 -14.66 21.80 -7.12
N THR A 19 -15.92 21.36 -7.20
CA THR A 19 -16.32 19.99 -7.63
C THR A 19 -16.66 19.87 -9.14
N GLY A 20 -15.98 20.65 -9.99
CA GLY A 20 -16.28 20.70 -11.43
C GLY A 20 -16.06 19.38 -12.17
N ILE A 21 -16.62 19.24 -13.38
CA ILE A 21 -16.55 18.02 -14.22
C ILE A 21 -15.14 17.60 -14.66
N PHE A 22 -14.13 18.45 -14.45
CA PHE A 22 -12.72 18.16 -14.69
C PHE A 22 -11.92 18.02 -13.39
N ASN A 23 -12.58 17.96 -12.22
CA ASN A 23 -11.87 17.81 -10.97
C ASN A 23 -11.35 16.36 -10.83
N PHE A 24 -10.10 16.18 -11.21
CA PHE A 24 -9.39 14.91 -11.08
C PHE A 24 -8.96 14.60 -9.63
N SER A 25 -9.19 15.49 -8.66
CA SER A 25 -8.84 15.26 -7.24
C SER A 25 -9.54 14.02 -6.68
N ALA A 26 -10.76 13.73 -7.14
CA ALA A 26 -11.55 12.56 -6.74
C ALA A 26 -10.93 11.23 -7.23
N ILE A 27 -10.07 11.28 -8.26
CA ILE A 27 -9.36 10.13 -8.80
C ILE A 27 -7.84 10.26 -8.67
N THR A 28 -7.36 11.18 -7.82
CA THR A 28 -5.93 11.42 -7.61
C THR A 28 -5.45 10.69 -6.37
N GLU A 29 -4.33 9.98 -6.49
CA GLU A 29 -3.60 9.34 -5.41
C GLU A 29 -2.49 10.27 -4.93
N TYR A 30 -2.64 10.80 -3.71
CA TYR A 30 -1.64 11.66 -3.08
C TYR A 30 -0.58 10.82 -2.36
N ARG A 31 0.20 10.07 -3.15
CA ARG A 31 1.23 9.13 -2.68
C ARG A 31 2.16 9.75 -1.64
N GLY A 32 2.65 10.96 -1.91
CA GLY A 32 3.56 11.72 -1.04
C GLY A 32 2.98 12.15 0.30
N ARG A 33 1.66 12.03 0.47
CA ARG A 33 0.96 12.30 1.74
C ARG A 33 0.29 11.08 2.34
N SER A 34 0.41 9.90 1.72
CA SER A 34 -0.23 8.69 2.22
C SER A 34 0.28 8.37 3.63
N HIS A 35 -0.65 8.04 4.53
CA HIS A 35 -0.40 8.01 5.98
C HIS A 35 0.79 7.11 6.41
N THR A 36 1.10 6.03 5.69
CA THR A 36 2.26 5.16 6.00
C THR A 36 3.53 5.52 5.25
N MET A 37 3.42 5.92 3.98
CA MET A 37 4.57 5.97 3.06
C MET A 37 4.90 7.37 2.55
N GLY A 38 4.02 8.36 2.69
CA GLY A 38 4.25 9.69 2.13
C GLY A 38 5.47 10.39 2.71
N ASP A 39 6.36 10.90 1.87
CA ASP A 39 7.60 11.59 2.23
C ASP A 39 7.66 13.01 1.65
N ASP A 40 6.50 13.59 1.31
CA ASP A 40 6.43 15.00 0.94
C ASP A 40 6.83 15.88 2.14
N PRO A 41 7.47 17.03 1.90
CA PRO A 41 7.79 17.98 2.96
C PRO A 41 6.56 18.37 3.79
N GLY A 42 6.65 18.19 5.10
CA GLY A 42 5.56 18.50 6.04
C GLY A 42 4.43 17.48 6.08
N ALA A 43 4.55 16.33 5.40
CA ALA A 43 3.58 15.26 5.53
C ALA A 43 3.62 14.64 6.94
N VAL A 44 2.44 14.38 7.50
CA VAL A 44 2.27 13.75 8.83
C VAL A 44 2.04 12.26 8.62
N THR A 45 3.13 11.52 8.41
CA THR A 45 3.11 10.11 7.98
C THR A 45 4.10 9.28 8.79
N VAL A 46 3.91 7.96 8.80
CA VAL A 46 4.86 7.03 9.43
C VAL A 46 6.26 7.16 8.84
N ALA A 47 6.38 7.30 7.51
CA ALA A 47 7.66 7.51 6.84
C ALA A 47 8.39 8.77 7.35
N GLN A 48 7.70 9.90 7.46
CA GLN A 48 8.29 11.14 7.98
C GLN A 48 8.65 11.04 9.46
N PHE A 49 7.83 10.35 10.27
CA PHE A 49 8.18 10.09 11.67
C PHE A 49 9.42 9.22 11.82
N ILE A 50 9.57 8.16 11.01
CA ILE A 50 10.79 7.34 11.03
C ILE A 50 11.98 8.17 10.56
N LYS A 51 11.81 8.96 9.50
CA LYS A 51 12.86 9.82 8.93
C LYS A 51 13.37 10.88 9.91
N HIS A 52 12.52 11.36 10.81
CA HIS A 52 12.92 12.25 11.88
C HIS A 52 13.99 11.63 12.80
N TYR A 53 13.87 10.34 13.12
CA TYR A 53 14.82 9.62 13.98
C TYR A 53 15.94 8.93 13.19
N ASN A 54 15.70 8.60 11.93
CA ASN A 54 16.67 8.02 11.01
C ASN A 54 16.60 8.73 9.64
N PRO A 55 17.38 9.81 9.46
CA PRO A 55 17.37 10.60 8.22
C PRO A 55 17.75 9.82 6.96
N ASP A 56 18.44 8.68 7.11
CA ASP A 56 18.90 7.86 6.00
C ASP A 56 17.84 6.92 5.43
N VAL A 57 16.69 6.77 6.10
CA VAL A 57 15.58 5.92 5.64
C VAL A 57 15.18 6.25 4.19
N LYS A 58 14.90 5.21 3.40
CA LYS A 58 14.56 5.31 1.97
C LYS A 58 13.21 4.70 1.66
N GLY A 59 12.66 5.09 0.51
CA GLY A 59 11.52 4.43 -0.11
C GLY A 59 10.15 5.07 0.15
N GLY A 60 10.09 6.15 0.95
CA GLY A 60 8.88 6.95 1.10
C GLY A 60 8.45 7.57 -0.23
N SER A 61 7.15 7.58 -0.50
CA SER A 61 6.54 8.05 -1.74
C SER A 61 6.54 9.57 -1.87
N LEU A 62 6.38 10.09 -3.07
CA LEU A 62 6.45 11.52 -3.38
C LEU A 62 5.30 11.96 -4.30
N GLY A 63 4.82 13.18 -4.08
CA GLY A 63 3.86 13.84 -4.96
C GLY A 63 2.52 13.10 -5.10
N HIS A 64 1.92 13.22 -6.28
CA HIS A 64 0.62 12.64 -6.59
C HIS A 64 0.52 12.28 -8.07
N HIS A 65 -0.42 11.42 -8.42
CA HIS A 65 -0.77 11.11 -9.80
C HIS A 65 -2.22 10.59 -9.90
N ILE A 66 -2.71 10.44 -11.13
CA ILE A 66 -4.00 9.80 -11.39
C ILE A 66 -3.96 8.34 -10.89
N MET A 67 -5.07 7.89 -10.33
CA MET A 67 -5.21 6.59 -9.69
C MET A 67 -4.69 5.41 -10.52
N GLU A 68 -4.08 4.46 -9.82
CA GLU A 68 -3.76 3.16 -10.35
C GLU A 68 -4.92 2.21 -10.07
N TYR A 69 -5.61 1.80 -11.11
CA TYR A 69 -6.76 0.92 -11.04
C TYR A 69 -6.33 -0.54 -11.08
N CYS A 70 -6.69 -1.27 -10.02
CA CYS A 70 -6.57 -2.71 -9.90
C CYS A 70 -7.86 -3.24 -9.29
N GLN A 71 -8.67 -3.99 -10.05
CA GLN A 71 -9.87 -4.62 -9.52
C GLN A 71 -9.92 -6.08 -9.95
N ASP A 72 -9.95 -6.99 -8.98
CA ASP A 72 -9.94 -8.43 -9.20
C ASP A 72 -8.77 -8.86 -10.11
N ARG A 73 -9.05 -9.37 -11.31
CA ARG A 73 -8.02 -9.81 -12.27
C ARG A 73 -7.55 -8.68 -13.20
N LEU A 74 -8.17 -7.51 -13.10
CA LEU A 74 -7.89 -6.36 -13.95
C LEU A 74 -6.90 -5.42 -13.25
N CYS A 75 -5.63 -5.85 -13.17
CA CYS A 75 -4.53 -5.09 -12.59
C CYS A 75 -3.39 -5.02 -13.61
N PHE A 76 -3.09 -3.82 -14.08
CA PHE A 76 -2.15 -3.64 -15.17
C PHE A 76 -0.78 -3.17 -14.65
N PRO A 77 0.31 -3.94 -14.83
CA PRO A 77 1.61 -3.65 -14.23
C PRO A 77 2.27 -2.35 -14.76
N PHE A 78 1.81 -1.83 -15.89
CA PHE A 78 2.34 -0.59 -16.49
C PHE A 78 1.76 0.68 -15.86
N GLN A 79 0.85 0.58 -14.89
CA GLN A 79 0.26 1.74 -14.23
C GLN A 79 1.21 2.39 -13.22
N TYR A 80 2.04 1.60 -12.55
CA TYR A 80 2.99 2.07 -11.54
C TYR A 80 3.79 3.29 -11.98
N ARG A 81 3.84 4.29 -11.12
CA ARG A 81 4.60 5.54 -11.25
C ARG A 81 5.82 5.47 -10.35
N SER A 82 6.82 4.69 -10.74
CA SER A 82 7.99 4.35 -9.89
C SER A 82 8.80 5.52 -9.31
N GLN A 83 8.67 6.74 -9.85
CA GLN A 83 9.27 7.97 -9.31
C GLN A 83 8.43 8.60 -8.18
N GLN A 84 7.12 8.42 -8.21
CA GLN A 84 6.15 8.89 -7.22
C GLN A 84 5.86 7.80 -6.17
N ASP A 85 5.59 6.57 -6.60
CA ASP A 85 5.24 5.47 -5.70
C ASP A 85 6.39 5.06 -4.80
N LEU A 86 7.60 5.00 -5.36
CA LEU A 86 8.78 4.41 -4.73
C LEU A 86 8.44 3.02 -4.14
N LEU A 87 8.38 2.86 -2.82
CA LEU A 87 8.05 1.57 -2.18
C LEU A 87 6.59 1.46 -1.72
N ASN A 88 5.69 2.32 -2.22
CA ASN A 88 4.25 2.17 -2.01
C ASN A 88 3.58 1.46 -3.19
N GLY A 89 3.52 0.14 -3.13
CA GLY A 89 2.89 -0.69 -4.16
C GLY A 89 1.36 -0.79 -4.07
N ALA A 90 0.70 0.00 -3.22
CA ALA A 90 -0.76 -0.04 -3.09
C ALA A 90 -1.46 0.37 -4.39
N GLN A 91 -2.62 -0.22 -4.69
CA GLN A 91 -3.41 0.13 -5.88
C GLN A 91 -4.89 0.32 -5.53
N SER A 92 -5.52 1.31 -6.15
CA SER A 92 -6.94 1.60 -5.94
C SER A 92 -7.81 0.49 -6.51
N GLY A 93 -8.72 -0.02 -5.67
CA GLY A 93 -9.60 -1.16 -5.98
C GLY A 93 -9.05 -2.54 -5.60
N ALA A 94 -7.77 -2.62 -5.21
CA ALA A 94 -7.13 -3.90 -4.90
C ALA A 94 -7.84 -4.62 -3.75
N ILE A 95 -7.99 -5.94 -3.89
CA ILE A 95 -8.44 -6.86 -2.84
C ILE A 95 -7.27 -7.74 -2.36
N ALA A 96 -7.47 -8.57 -1.33
CA ALA A 96 -6.41 -9.42 -0.79
C ALA A 96 -5.75 -10.33 -1.84
N MET A 97 -6.54 -10.81 -2.83
CA MET A 97 -6.04 -11.58 -3.97
C MET A 97 -4.93 -10.87 -4.76
N ASN A 98 -4.86 -9.54 -4.72
CA ASN A 98 -3.92 -8.73 -5.47
C ASN A 98 -2.58 -8.48 -4.78
N LEU A 99 -2.40 -8.89 -3.51
CA LEU A 99 -1.15 -8.64 -2.78
C LEU A 99 0.08 -9.22 -3.50
N ASP A 100 -0.06 -10.37 -4.16
CA ASP A 100 1.03 -10.97 -4.92
C ASP A 100 1.45 -10.11 -6.12
N HIS A 101 0.49 -9.44 -6.77
CA HIS A 101 0.74 -8.47 -7.83
C HIS A 101 1.50 -7.23 -7.32
N GLU A 102 1.17 -6.74 -6.12
CA GLU A 102 1.91 -5.64 -5.50
C GLU A 102 3.35 -6.06 -5.14
N LEU A 103 3.58 -7.32 -4.74
CA LEU A 103 4.92 -7.86 -4.48
C LEU A 103 5.76 -7.97 -5.75
N ASP A 104 5.15 -8.30 -6.89
CA ASP A 104 5.83 -8.32 -8.19
C ASP A 104 6.40 -6.95 -8.58
N TYR A 105 5.79 -5.86 -8.11
CA TYR A 105 6.34 -4.51 -8.22
C TYR A 105 7.42 -4.24 -7.16
N LEU A 106 7.11 -4.50 -5.88
CA LEU A 106 7.95 -4.06 -4.76
C LEU A 106 9.30 -4.78 -4.66
N ILE A 107 9.34 -6.10 -4.90
CA ILE A 107 10.56 -6.90 -4.77
C ILE A 107 11.66 -6.43 -5.73
N PRO A 108 11.43 -6.31 -7.05
CA PRO A 108 12.43 -5.75 -7.94
C PRO A 108 12.68 -4.26 -7.66
N ARG A 109 11.66 -3.50 -7.21
CA ARG A 109 11.84 -2.09 -6.90
C ARG A 109 12.83 -1.86 -5.76
N MET A 110 12.74 -2.61 -4.66
CA MET A 110 13.70 -2.51 -3.55
C MET A 110 15.14 -2.82 -3.97
N LYS A 111 15.35 -3.66 -4.98
CA LYS A 111 16.68 -4.00 -5.52
C LYS A 111 17.26 -2.94 -6.45
N THR A 112 16.43 -2.01 -6.94
CA THR A 112 16.83 -1.01 -7.93
C THR A 112 16.97 0.41 -7.36
N ILE A 113 16.38 0.69 -6.19
CA ILE A 113 16.56 1.99 -5.55
C ILE A 113 18.02 2.14 -5.09
N LYS A 114 18.69 3.18 -5.60
CA LYS A 114 20.06 3.50 -5.22
C LYS A 114 20.15 3.78 -3.71
N GLY A 115 21.14 3.16 -3.06
CA GLY A 115 21.41 3.37 -1.64
C GLY A 115 20.59 2.47 -0.71
N ILE A 116 19.78 1.56 -1.24
CA ILE A 116 19.20 0.45 -0.46
C ILE A 116 20.11 -0.77 -0.59
N ASP A 117 20.53 -1.33 0.53
CA ASP A 117 21.09 -2.69 0.59
C ASP A 117 19.94 -3.68 0.81
N PHE A 118 19.48 -4.29 -0.28
CA PHE A 118 18.37 -5.24 -0.24
C PHE A 118 18.57 -6.38 0.77
N ASN A 119 19.79 -6.85 0.99
CA ASN A 119 20.06 -8.01 1.84
C ASN A 119 20.24 -7.63 3.32
N ASN A 120 20.78 -6.44 3.59
CA ASN A 120 21.21 -6.05 4.93
C ASN A 120 20.36 -4.95 5.57
N ASP A 121 19.63 -4.15 4.82
CA ASP A 121 18.79 -3.12 5.43
C ASP A 121 17.53 -3.72 6.05
N TRP A 122 17.16 -3.25 7.24
CA TRP A 122 15.87 -3.56 7.84
C TRP A 122 14.74 -2.84 7.11
N LYS A 123 13.64 -3.56 6.87
CA LYS A 123 12.47 -3.07 6.12
C LYS A 123 11.23 -3.14 7.00
N LEU A 124 10.55 -2.01 7.17
CA LEU A 124 9.21 -1.99 7.75
C LEU A 124 8.19 -2.16 6.62
N PHE A 125 7.52 -3.31 6.58
CA PHE A 125 6.60 -3.65 5.51
C PHE A 125 5.16 -3.58 6.02
N THR A 126 4.42 -2.54 5.64
CA THR A 126 3.02 -2.36 6.10
C THR A 126 2.03 -2.87 5.06
N ILE A 127 1.08 -3.68 5.52
CA ILE A 127 -0.04 -4.22 4.72
C ILE A 127 -1.34 -3.68 5.31
N ASN A 128 -2.14 -3.01 4.49
CA ASN A 128 -3.51 -2.62 4.82
C ASN A 128 -4.39 -2.88 3.59
N ILE A 129 -5.08 -4.01 3.61
CA ILE A 129 -5.94 -4.49 2.53
C ILE A 129 -7.23 -5.04 3.16
N GLY A 130 -8.30 -5.13 2.38
CA GLY A 130 -9.56 -5.75 2.83
C GLY A 130 -10.79 -4.85 2.72
N SER A 131 -10.64 -3.54 2.46
CA SER A 131 -11.80 -2.64 2.33
C SER A 131 -12.61 -2.99 1.11
N ASN A 132 -11.92 -3.23 0.00
CA ASN A 132 -12.55 -3.68 -1.22
C ASN A 132 -13.10 -5.10 -1.11
N ASP A 133 -12.44 -5.99 -0.36
CA ASP A 133 -12.95 -7.35 -0.08
C ASP A 133 -14.30 -7.28 0.64
N GLN A 134 -14.41 -6.45 1.68
CA GLN A 134 -15.66 -6.23 2.41
C GLN A 134 -16.74 -5.60 1.53
N CYS A 135 -16.40 -4.58 0.73
CA CYS A 135 -17.35 -3.97 -0.21
C CYS A 135 -17.85 -4.99 -1.24
N LYS A 136 -16.96 -5.80 -1.81
CA LYS A 136 -17.30 -6.83 -2.79
C LYS A 136 -18.13 -7.96 -2.18
N ALA A 137 -17.90 -8.31 -0.92
CA ALA A 137 -18.67 -9.31 -0.20
C ALA A 137 -20.16 -8.94 -0.01
N CYS A 138 -20.55 -7.68 -0.23
CA CYS A 138 -21.95 -7.26 -0.29
C CYS A 138 -22.64 -7.56 -1.64
N GLY A 139 -21.87 -7.85 -2.70
CA GLY A 139 -22.37 -8.13 -4.05
C GLY A 139 -22.93 -9.55 -4.23
N LEU A 140 -23.25 -9.92 -5.47
CA LEU A 140 -23.73 -11.27 -5.81
C LEU A 140 -22.58 -12.27 -6.01
N ASP A 141 -21.45 -11.81 -6.54
CA ASP A 141 -20.25 -12.61 -6.74
C ASP A 141 -19.28 -12.40 -5.57
N LYS A 142 -19.16 -13.44 -4.74
CA LYS A 142 -18.37 -13.43 -3.50
C LYS A 142 -17.27 -14.46 -3.48
N ASP A 143 -17.11 -15.21 -4.58
CA ASP A 143 -16.29 -16.41 -4.57
C ASP A 143 -14.87 -16.08 -4.17
N ASP A 144 -14.31 -14.94 -4.61
CA ASP A 144 -12.93 -14.50 -4.33
C ASP A 144 -12.76 -13.67 -3.05
N VAL A 145 -13.84 -13.41 -2.31
CA VAL A 145 -13.83 -12.54 -1.11
C VAL A 145 -14.47 -13.19 0.11
N THR A 146 -14.45 -14.52 0.19
CA THR A 146 -14.80 -15.23 1.43
C THR A 146 -13.74 -15.00 2.51
N VAL A 147 -14.11 -15.20 3.77
CA VAL A 147 -13.18 -15.04 4.91
C VAL A 147 -11.98 -15.96 4.77
N GLU A 148 -12.21 -17.20 4.34
CA GLU A 148 -11.17 -18.22 4.14
C GLU A 148 -10.21 -17.81 3.04
N LYS A 149 -10.71 -17.32 1.90
CA LYS A 149 -9.86 -16.85 0.80
C LYS A 149 -9.09 -15.60 1.18
N TYR A 150 -9.73 -14.62 1.82
CA TYR A 150 -9.05 -13.43 2.32
C TYR A 150 -7.87 -13.81 3.22
N GLY A 151 -8.09 -14.71 4.19
CA GLY A 151 -7.05 -15.22 5.08
C GLY A 151 -5.91 -15.89 4.30
N ALA A 152 -6.25 -16.79 3.38
CA ALA A 152 -5.26 -17.50 2.57
C ALA A 152 -4.42 -16.56 1.69
N TYR A 153 -5.02 -15.52 1.10
CA TYR A 153 -4.28 -14.54 0.29
C TYR A 153 -3.32 -13.70 1.13
N VAL A 154 -3.76 -13.25 2.31
CA VAL A 154 -2.89 -12.49 3.23
C VAL A 154 -1.74 -13.36 3.74
N GLU A 155 -2.03 -14.61 4.12
CA GLU A 155 -1.01 -15.57 4.57
C GLU A 155 0.02 -15.85 3.47
N ALA A 156 -0.43 -16.16 2.25
CA ALA A 156 0.46 -16.38 1.10
C ALA A 156 1.36 -15.17 0.80
N ALA A 157 0.83 -13.94 0.92
CA ALA A 157 1.63 -12.74 0.76
C ALA A 157 2.70 -12.59 1.86
N ILE A 158 2.36 -12.87 3.12
CA ILE A 158 3.30 -12.83 4.25
C ILE A 158 4.38 -13.90 4.10
N GLU A 159 4.01 -15.11 3.69
CA GLU A 159 4.97 -16.20 3.41
C GLU A 159 5.93 -15.81 2.28
N ARG A 160 5.42 -15.19 1.20
CA ARG A 160 6.27 -14.69 0.11
C ARG A 160 7.22 -13.59 0.59
N ILE A 161 6.75 -12.65 1.42
CA ILE A 161 7.60 -11.63 2.02
C ILE A 161 8.71 -12.26 2.87
N GLN A 162 8.36 -13.20 3.75
CA GLN A 162 9.33 -13.89 4.60
C GLN A 162 10.39 -14.65 3.79
N ARG A 163 9.97 -15.29 2.69
CA ARG A 163 10.84 -16.08 1.82
C ARG A 163 11.76 -15.22 0.97
N GLU A 164 11.26 -14.11 0.42
CA GLU A 164 11.95 -13.35 -0.64
C GLU A 164 12.57 -12.04 -0.17
N ILE A 165 12.13 -11.48 0.97
CA ILE A 165 12.55 -10.17 1.46
C ILE A 165 13.22 -10.31 2.84
N PRO A 166 14.57 -10.34 2.91
CA PRO A 166 15.28 -10.50 4.17
C PRO A 166 15.17 -9.26 5.06
N ARG A 167 15.28 -9.48 6.39
CA ARG A 167 15.25 -8.45 7.44
C ARG A 167 13.99 -7.58 7.38
N THR A 168 12.84 -8.22 7.43
CA THR A 168 11.55 -7.56 7.31
C THR A 168 10.76 -7.64 8.61
N LEU A 169 10.25 -6.50 9.07
CA LEU A 169 9.21 -6.43 10.09
C LEU A 169 7.88 -6.17 9.38
N VAL A 170 6.95 -7.13 9.43
CA VAL A 170 5.64 -7.00 8.80
C VAL A 170 4.66 -6.37 9.79
N ASN A 171 4.04 -5.26 9.40
CA ASN A 171 2.95 -4.60 10.12
C ASN A 171 1.64 -4.85 9.37
N LEU A 172 0.89 -5.86 9.80
CA LEU A 172 -0.43 -6.16 9.25
C LEU A 172 -1.49 -5.32 9.97
N ARG A 173 -2.15 -4.42 9.25
CA ARG A 173 -3.22 -3.59 9.81
C ARG A 173 -4.58 -4.18 9.49
N LYS A 174 -5.41 -4.24 10.52
CA LYS A 174 -6.81 -4.63 10.40
C LYS A 174 -7.63 -3.50 9.77
N LEU A 175 -8.64 -3.88 9.01
CA LEU A 175 -9.75 -2.98 8.73
C LEU A 175 -10.52 -2.70 10.01
N SER A 176 -10.63 -1.42 10.41
CA SER A 176 -11.58 -0.86 11.41
C SER A 176 -12.24 -1.92 12.31
N LEU A 177 -11.65 -2.30 13.44
CA LEU A 177 -11.67 -1.55 14.70
C LEU A 177 -10.31 -1.64 15.42
N CYS A 178 -9.90 -0.55 16.08
CA CYS A 178 -8.81 -0.46 17.05
C CYS A 178 -8.72 -1.72 17.94
N SER A 179 -7.81 -2.64 17.63
CA SER A 179 -7.36 -3.69 18.55
C SER A 179 -6.03 -4.25 18.05
N PHE A 180 -4.94 -3.80 18.68
CA PHE A 180 -3.61 -4.40 18.56
C PHE A 180 -3.71 -5.89 18.91
N ILE A 181 -3.25 -6.78 18.03
CA ILE A 181 -2.91 -8.15 18.41
C ILE A 181 -1.43 -8.13 18.73
N LEU A 182 -1.11 -8.27 20.01
CA LEU A 182 0.21 -8.72 20.42
C LEU A 182 0.22 -10.24 20.20
N ILE A 183 1.03 -10.71 19.26
CA ILE A 183 1.37 -12.13 19.20
C ILE A 183 2.49 -12.31 20.20
N ASP A 184 2.15 -12.82 21.38
CA ASP A 184 3.12 -13.34 22.34
C ASP A 184 3.46 -14.77 21.90
N SER A 185 4.72 -15.00 21.57
CA SER A 185 5.24 -16.33 21.26
C SER A 185 5.93 -16.81 22.52
N GLY A 186 5.18 -17.55 23.35
CA GLY A 186 5.73 -18.36 24.43
C GLY A 186 6.57 -19.52 23.91
#